data_AF-A0A9P7AS52-F1
#
_entry.id   AF-A0A9P7AS52-F1
#
_cell.length_a   1.000
_cell.length_b   1.000
_cell.length_c   1.000
_cell.angle_alpha   90.00
_cell.angle_beta   90.00
_cell.angle_gamma   90.00
#
_symmetry.space_group_name_H-M   'P 1'
#
loop_
_entity.id
_entity.type
_entity.pdbx_description
1 polymer ?
#
loop_
_entity_poly.entity_id
_entity_poly.type
_entity_poly.pdbx_seq_one_letter_code
_entity_poly.pdbx_strand_id
1 'polypeptide(L)'
;MLTQSQNVALSPLDFSNYQNALLGVLWNELMEGAVEPMQAPVPYLINFAEDCLLCAIVMLRDKYEVPVSGDFTIPLEEEEFSSGGEPIGLVYVTAAPTQSAAQEANVGIIISASHRRKGYACEAVELALKWAFEDLKFHRIQAALMDDAQKDRAMRLFVGQGFRHEGTRRRSVLKPERRGVVGVWKDVTYLAMLDTEWALRNMLKHKGPVPTLWDEMFARHATEREEMVKWDEKHNRVRKVSSTETLR
;
A
#
# COMPACT_ATOMS: atom_id res chain seq x y z
N MET A 1 -4.11 -7.47 16.60
CA MET A 1 -4.31 -7.23 15.15
C MET A 1 -5.80 -7.29 14.83
N LEU A 2 -6.39 -6.19 14.37
CA LEU A 2 -7.69 -6.25 13.70
C LEU A 2 -7.44 -6.87 12.33
N THR A 3 -7.82 -8.13 12.19
CA THR A 3 -7.62 -8.92 10.96
C THR A 3 -8.74 -8.71 9.95
N GLN A 4 -9.69 -7.82 10.20
CA GLN A 4 -10.93 -7.75 9.41
C GLN A 4 -11.43 -6.32 9.19
N SER A 5 -11.97 -6.10 7.99
CA SER A 5 -12.69 -4.92 7.55
C SER A 5 -14.11 -5.31 7.10
N GLN A 6 -14.80 -4.41 6.41
CA GLN A 6 -16.19 -4.56 5.98
C GLN A 6 -16.39 -5.76 5.04
N ASN A 7 -15.55 -5.93 4.02
CA ASN A 7 -15.69 -6.99 3.02
C ASN A 7 -14.51 -7.96 3.01
N VAL A 8 -13.40 -7.59 3.65
CA VAL A 8 -12.14 -8.34 3.57
C VAL A 8 -11.61 -8.70 4.95
N ALA A 9 -10.99 -9.87 5.06
CA ALA A 9 -10.17 -10.28 6.19
C ALA A 9 -8.74 -10.63 5.74
N LEU A 10 -7.76 -10.40 6.61
CA LEU A 10 -6.38 -10.85 6.46
C LEU A 10 -6.20 -12.14 7.27
N SER A 11 -5.97 -13.24 6.57
CA SER A 11 -5.60 -14.51 7.19
C SER A 11 -4.09 -14.69 7.11
N PRO A 12 -3.41 -15.16 8.18
CA PRO A 12 -2.04 -15.64 8.07
C PRO A 12 -1.92 -16.71 6.98
N LEU A 13 -0.73 -16.82 6.38
CA LEU A 13 -0.42 -17.91 5.47
C LEU A 13 -0.43 -19.24 6.24
N ASP A 14 -1.40 -20.10 5.95
CA ASP A 14 -1.39 -21.48 6.41
C ASP A 14 -0.67 -22.36 5.40
N PHE A 15 0.59 -22.65 5.71
CA PHE A 15 1.43 -23.51 4.90
C PHE A 15 1.01 -24.99 5.00
N SER A 16 0.20 -25.41 5.96
CA SER A 16 -0.27 -26.81 5.99
C SER A 16 -1.15 -27.15 4.77
N ASN A 17 -1.76 -26.12 4.16
CA ASN A 17 -2.64 -26.23 3.00
C ASN A 17 -1.95 -25.78 1.70
N TYR A 18 -0.74 -26.30 1.46
CA TYR A 18 0.16 -26.01 0.32
C TYR A 18 -0.44 -26.15 -1.10
N GLN A 19 -1.67 -26.62 -1.24
CA GLN A 19 -2.28 -26.98 -2.53
C GLN A 19 -3.23 -25.93 -3.14
N ASN A 20 -3.31 -24.72 -2.58
CA ASN A 20 -4.10 -23.67 -3.22
C ASN A 20 -3.43 -23.20 -4.52
N ALA A 21 -3.82 -23.79 -5.65
CA ALA A 21 -3.37 -23.39 -6.98
C ALA A 21 -3.49 -21.87 -7.21
N LEU A 22 -4.51 -21.25 -6.59
CA LEU A 22 -4.70 -19.80 -6.62
C LEU A 22 -3.56 -19.02 -5.95
N LEU A 23 -3.01 -19.50 -4.82
CA LEU A 23 -1.88 -18.85 -4.16
C LEU A 23 -0.63 -18.87 -5.06
N GLY A 24 -0.40 -19.97 -5.78
CA GLY A 24 0.67 -20.03 -6.77
C GLY A 24 0.50 -19.02 -7.91
N VAL A 25 -0.73 -18.86 -8.42
CA VAL A 25 -1.04 -17.85 -9.45
C VAL A 25 -0.83 -16.44 -8.90
N LEU A 26 -1.36 -16.14 -7.71
CA LEU A 26 -1.21 -14.84 -7.06
C LEU A 26 0.25 -14.50 -6.77
N TRP A 27 1.03 -15.47 -6.28
CA TRP A 27 2.46 -15.29 -6.03
C TRP A 27 3.23 -14.98 -7.31
N ASN A 28 2.95 -15.72 -8.39
CA ASN A 28 3.57 -15.45 -9.68
C ASN A 28 3.21 -14.06 -10.22
N GLU A 29 1.94 -13.66 -10.15
CA GLU A 29 1.53 -12.30 -10.54
C GLU A 29 2.19 -11.23 -9.67
N LEU A 30 2.36 -11.49 -8.37
CA LEU A 30 3.00 -10.56 -7.44
C LEU A 30 4.48 -10.39 -7.76
N MET A 31 5.23 -11.48 -7.95
CA MET A 31 6.65 -11.45 -8.33
C MET A 31 6.88 -10.70 -9.65
N GLU A 32 5.89 -10.67 -10.54
CA GLU A 32 5.99 -9.93 -11.78
C GLU A 32 5.77 -8.42 -11.65
N GLY A 33 5.07 -7.97 -10.62
CA GLY A 33 4.66 -6.58 -10.47
C GLY A 33 5.31 -5.84 -9.30
N ALA A 34 5.83 -6.57 -8.32
CA ALA A 34 6.34 -6.03 -7.06
C ALA A 34 7.87 -6.16 -6.98
N VAL A 35 8.51 -5.16 -6.39
CA VAL A 35 9.98 -5.09 -6.32
C VAL A 35 10.55 -6.07 -5.31
N GLU A 36 10.00 -6.09 -4.09
CA GLU A 36 10.55 -6.86 -2.97
C GLU A 36 10.46 -8.38 -3.20
N PRO A 37 9.32 -8.95 -3.63
CA PRO A 37 9.25 -10.38 -3.97
C PRO A 37 10.18 -10.76 -5.13
N MET A 38 10.35 -9.87 -6.11
CA MET A 38 11.20 -10.13 -7.28
C MET A 38 12.70 -10.10 -6.94
N GLN A 39 13.10 -9.26 -5.99
CA GLN A 39 14.49 -9.16 -5.53
C GLN A 39 14.79 -10.07 -4.33
N ALA A 40 13.81 -10.85 -3.86
CA ALA A 40 14.00 -11.78 -2.76
C ALA A 40 15.15 -12.75 -3.07
N PRO A 41 16.06 -13.02 -2.11
CA PRO A 41 17.17 -13.95 -2.33
C PRO A 41 16.70 -15.35 -2.76
N VAL A 42 15.55 -15.76 -2.22
CA VAL A 42 14.89 -17.03 -2.50
C VAL A 42 13.44 -16.73 -2.92
N PRO A 43 13.10 -16.77 -4.22
CA PRO A 43 11.81 -16.31 -4.74
C PRO A 43 10.67 -17.33 -4.56
N TYR A 44 10.64 -18.00 -3.41
CA TYR A 44 9.54 -18.89 -3.01
C TYR A 44 8.68 -18.17 -1.97
N LEU A 45 7.35 -18.31 -2.11
CA LEU A 45 6.38 -17.65 -1.24
C LEU A 45 6.67 -17.88 0.25
N ILE A 46 7.04 -19.11 0.62
CA ILE A 46 7.31 -19.49 2.01
C ILE A 46 8.48 -18.69 2.57
N ASN A 47 9.63 -18.72 1.87
CA ASN A 47 10.83 -18.03 2.31
C ASN A 47 10.61 -16.52 2.38
N PHE A 48 9.96 -15.95 1.36
CA PHE A 48 9.62 -14.54 1.37
C PHE A 48 8.68 -14.18 2.54
N ALA A 49 7.69 -15.01 2.82
CA ALA A 49 6.76 -14.80 3.91
C ALA A 49 7.43 -14.88 5.30
N GLU A 50 8.42 -15.77 5.47
CA GLU A 50 9.22 -15.87 6.69
C GLU A 50 10.07 -14.61 6.93
N ASP A 51 10.56 -13.98 5.86
CA ASP A 51 11.31 -12.72 5.93
C ASP A 51 10.41 -11.47 6.08
N CYS A 52 9.09 -11.61 5.85
CA CYS A 52 8.14 -10.53 6.01
C CYS A 52 7.79 -10.28 7.49
N LEU A 53 7.51 -9.02 7.83
CA LEU A 53 6.83 -8.67 9.07
C LEU A 53 5.38 -9.17 9.05
N LEU A 54 4.74 -9.05 7.88
CA LEU A 54 3.40 -9.57 7.62
C LEU A 54 3.38 -10.13 6.20
N CYS A 55 2.89 -11.36 6.03
CA CYS A 55 2.50 -11.88 4.73
C CYS A 55 1.19 -12.62 4.91
N ALA A 56 0.11 -12.09 4.32
CA ALA A 56 -1.25 -12.52 4.60
C ALA A 56 -2.05 -12.72 3.32
N ILE A 57 -2.96 -13.68 3.38
CA ILE A 57 -3.97 -13.92 2.36
C ILE A 57 -5.12 -12.95 2.59
N VAL A 58 -5.51 -12.27 1.52
CA VAL A 58 -6.69 -11.42 1.49
C VAL A 58 -7.89 -12.32 1.23
N MET A 59 -8.75 -12.48 2.23
CA MET A 59 -9.96 -13.32 2.19
C MET A 59 -11.19 -12.44 1.98
N LEU A 60 -12.04 -12.81 1.02
CA LEU A 60 -13.35 -12.20 0.85
C LEU A 60 -14.29 -12.75 1.92
N ARG A 61 -15.00 -11.87 2.63
CA ARG A 61 -15.99 -12.29 3.62
C ARG A 61 -17.29 -12.69 2.93
N ASP A 62 -17.84 -13.84 3.34
CA ASP A 62 -19.20 -14.19 2.99
C ASP A 62 -20.17 -13.21 3.67
N LYS A 63 -21.04 -12.60 2.88
CA LYS A 63 -22.19 -11.86 3.40
C LYS A 63 -23.19 -12.88 3.92
N TYR A 64 -23.09 -13.25 5.19
CA TYR A 64 -24.19 -13.93 5.87
C TYR A 64 -25.38 -12.96 5.94
N GLU A 65 -26.35 -13.13 5.04
CA GLU A 65 -27.71 -12.66 5.30
C GLU A 65 -28.25 -13.52 6.45
N VAL A 66 -28.32 -12.94 7.65
CA VAL A 66 -29.00 -13.58 8.78
C VAL A 66 -30.46 -13.75 8.34
N PRO A 67 -30.99 -14.99 8.24
CA PRO A 67 -32.42 -15.15 8.03
C PRO A 67 -33.10 -14.56 9.27
N VAL A 68 -33.92 -13.53 9.09
CA VAL A 68 -34.77 -13.00 10.15
C VAL A 68 -35.88 -14.00 10.41
N SER A 69 -35.55 -15.13 11.04
CA SER A 69 -36.52 -15.98 11.71
C SER A 69 -36.46 -15.64 13.18
N GLY A 70 -37.50 -14.95 13.67
CA GLY A 70 -37.68 -14.71 15.09
C GLY A 70 -37.76 -16.02 15.84
N ASP A 71 -36.81 -16.26 16.73
CA ASP A 71 -37.07 -16.44 18.15
C ASP A 71 -35.74 -16.57 18.92
N PHE A 72 -35.79 -16.12 20.17
CA PHE A 72 -34.70 -16.04 21.14
C PHE A 72 -33.80 -17.29 21.21
N THR A 73 -32.47 -17.10 21.15
CA THR A 73 -31.50 -17.93 21.89
C THR A 73 -30.25 -17.12 22.26
N ILE A 74 -29.77 -17.35 23.48
CA ILE A 74 -28.65 -16.66 24.17
C ILE A 74 -27.31 -17.12 23.56
N PRO A 75 -26.29 -16.24 23.43
CA PRO A 75 -25.00 -16.62 22.87
C PRO A 75 -24.19 -17.42 23.89
N LEU A 76 -23.83 -18.65 23.54
CA LEU A 76 -22.77 -19.40 24.20
C LEU A 76 -21.46 -19.08 23.50
N GLU A 77 -20.53 -18.52 24.27
CA GLU A 77 -19.15 -18.32 23.89
C GLU A 77 -18.51 -19.66 23.51
N GLU A 78 -18.15 -19.76 22.23
CA GLU A 78 -16.91 -20.32 21.69
C GLU A 78 -17.03 -20.09 20.18
N GLU A 79 -16.68 -18.88 19.72
CA GLU A 79 -16.56 -18.60 18.28
C GLU A 79 -15.32 -19.34 17.75
N GLU A 80 -15.47 -20.63 17.48
CA GLU A 80 -14.66 -21.32 16.48
C GLU A 80 -14.95 -20.66 15.12
N PHE A 81 -14.20 -19.60 14.84
CA PHE A 81 -14.34 -18.78 13.65
C PHE A 81 -13.90 -19.57 12.43
N SER A 82 -14.84 -20.28 11.80
CA SER A 82 -14.62 -20.88 10.49
C SER A 82 -14.29 -19.77 9.51
N SER A 83 -13.03 -19.71 9.08
CA SER A 83 -12.48 -18.79 8.08
C SER A 83 -13.00 -19.14 6.68
N GLY A 84 -14.32 -19.17 6.51
CA GLY A 84 -15.02 -19.52 5.28
C GLY A 84 -15.09 -18.36 4.29
N GLY A 85 -13.93 -17.80 3.92
CA GLY A 85 -13.85 -16.77 2.89
C GLY A 85 -13.13 -17.27 1.64
N GLU A 86 -13.48 -16.74 0.47
CA GLU A 86 -12.72 -17.02 -0.75
C GLU A 86 -11.37 -16.29 -0.71
N PRO A 87 -10.21 -16.96 -0.92
CA PRO A 87 -8.94 -16.26 -1.05
C PRO A 87 -8.93 -15.44 -2.33
N ILE A 88 -8.75 -14.12 -2.23
CA ILE A 88 -8.82 -13.20 -3.38
C ILE A 88 -7.52 -12.46 -3.66
N GLY A 89 -6.51 -12.53 -2.80
CA GLY A 89 -5.25 -11.80 -2.96
C GLY A 89 -4.19 -12.09 -1.92
N LEU A 90 -3.05 -11.39 -2.03
CA LEU A 90 -1.94 -11.42 -1.08
C LEU A 90 -1.52 -9.99 -0.73
N VAL A 91 -1.23 -9.74 0.53
CA VAL A 91 -0.65 -8.49 1.02
C VAL A 91 0.59 -8.82 1.86
N TYR A 92 1.63 -8.00 1.73
CA TYR A 92 2.83 -8.15 2.53
C TYR A 92 3.34 -6.82 3.07
N VAL A 93 4.06 -6.90 4.18
CA VAL A 93 4.85 -5.83 4.78
C VAL A 93 6.23 -6.40 5.09
N THR A 94 7.28 -5.78 4.56
CA THR A 94 8.68 -6.15 4.81
C THR A 94 9.41 -5.02 5.53
N ALA A 95 10.38 -5.35 6.37
CA ALA A 95 11.30 -4.34 6.89
C ALA A 95 12.28 -3.93 5.78
N ALA A 96 12.64 -2.65 5.71
CA ALA A 96 13.68 -2.21 4.77
C ALA A 96 15.04 -2.84 5.18
N PRO A 97 15.80 -3.44 4.25
CA PRO A 97 17.10 -4.01 4.58
C PRO A 97 18.11 -2.91 4.91
N THR A 98 18.98 -3.20 5.87
CA THR A 98 20.05 -2.37 6.47
C THR A 98 19.62 -1.51 7.67
N GLN A 99 20.18 -1.85 8.84
CA GLN A 99 20.31 -1.06 10.07
C GLN A 99 19.80 0.39 9.97
N SER A 100 18.71 0.75 10.64
CA SER A 100 18.48 2.14 10.98
C SER A 100 17.43 2.30 12.06
N ALA A 101 17.67 3.23 12.98
CA ALA A 101 16.67 3.80 13.86
C ALA A 101 15.46 4.42 13.11
N ALA A 102 15.42 4.37 11.78
CA ALA A 102 14.44 5.01 10.91
C ALA A 102 13.03 4.40 10.92
N GLN A 103 12.79 3.26 11.56
CA GLN A 103 11.45 2.63 11.68
C GLN A 103 10.67 2.70 10.35
N GLU A 104 11.24 2.12 9.27
CA GLU A 104 10.67 2.10 7.92
C GLU A 104 10.32 0.68 7.45
N ALA A 105 9.13 0.53 6.83
CA ALA A 105 8.68 -0.71 6.21
C ALA A 105 8.20 -0.49 4.77
N ASN A 106 8.26 -1.53 3.93
CA ASN A 106 7.67 -1.54 2.60
C ASN A 106 6.38 -2.36 2.58
N VAL A 107 5.36 -1.90 1.86
CA VAL A 107 4.08 -2.59 1.69
C VAL A 107 3.79 -2.86 0.21
N GLY A 108 3.25 -4.05 -0.06
CA GLY A 108 2.78 -4.43 -1.40
C GLY A 108 1.55 -5.32 -1.34
N ILE A 109 0.79 -5.33 -2.43
CA ILE A 109 -0.47 -6.07 -2.52
C ILE A 109 -0.74 -6.53 -3.96
N ILE A 110 -1.36 -7.70 -4.08
CA ILE A 110 -1.99 -8.19 -5.30
C ILE A 110 -3.42 -8.67 -5.00
N ILE A 111 -4.36 -8.34 -5.87
CA ILE A 111 -5.71 -8.90 -5.88
C ILE A 111 -5.91 -9.64 -7.20
N SER A 112 -6.52 -10.82 -7.13
CA SER A 112 -6.92 -11.64 -8.28
C SER A 112 -7.74 -10.83 -9.27
N ALA A 113 -7.56 -11.09 -10.58
CA ALA A 113 -8.16 -10.29 -11.63
C ALA A 113 -9.70 -10.20 -11.53
N SER A 114 -10.38 -11.27 -11.10
CA SER A 114 -11.84 -11.36 -10.90
C SER A 114 -12.37 -10.47 -9.75
N HIS A 115 -11.49 -10.05 -8.84
CA HIS A 115 -11.85 -9.29 -7.64
C HIS A 115 -11.34 -7.84 -7.64
N ARG A 116 -10.72 -7.38 -8.75
CA ARG A 116 -10.25 -6.00 -8.90
C ARG A 116 -11.41 -5.01 -9.05
N ARG A 117 -11.13 -3.72 -8.75
CA ARG A 117 -12.07 -2.58 -8.84
C ARG A 117 -13.30 -2.65 -7.94
N LYS A 118 -13.25 -3.47 -6.89
CA LYS A 118 -14.33 -3.61 -5.88
C LYS A 118 -13.99 -3.00 -4.51
N GLY A 119 -12.85 -2.33 -4.39
CA GLY A 119 -12.38 -1.72 -3.14
C GLY A 119 -11.57 -2.65 -2.23
N TYR A 120 -11.48 -3.95 -2.51
CA TYR A 120 -10.81 -4.92 -1.63
C TYR A 120 -9.33 -4.63 -1.38
N ALA A 121 -8.59 -4.14 -2.38
CA ALA A 121 -7.20 -3.76 -2.20
C ALA A 121 -7.05 -2.59 -1.21
N CYS A 122 -8.00 -1.65 -1.23
CA CYS A 122 -8.04 -0.50 -0.32
C CYS A 122 -8.23 -0.98 1.12
N GLU A 123 -9.23 -1.84 1.36
CA GLU A 123 -9.49 -2.43 2.68
C GLU A 123 -8.31 -3.23 3.20
N ALA A 124 -7.71 -4.09 2.36
CA ALA A 124 -6.57 -4.91 2.74
C ALA A 124 -5.33 -4.08 3.09
N VAL A 125 -5.03 -3.05 2.28
CA VAL A 125 -3.92 -2.12 2.57
C VAL A 125 -4.23 -1.33 3.85
N GLU A 126 -5.45 -0.86 4.06
CA GLU A 126 -5.81 -0.14 5.30
C GLU A 126 -5.57 -1.00 6.56
N LEU A 127 -5.92 -2.30 6.51
CA LEU A 127 -5.65 -3.23 7.61
C LEU A 127 -4.15 -3.42 7.86
N ALA A 128 -3.36 -3.57 6.79
CA ALA A 128 -1.90 -3.70 6.89
C ALA A 128 -1.24 -2.41 7.44
N LEU A 129 -1.65 -1.24 6.97
CA LEU A 129 -1.16 0.06 7.45
C LEU A 129 -1.53 0.28 8.92
N LYS A 130 -2.76 -0.06 9.29
CA LYS A 130 -3.21 0.03 10.69
C LYS A 130 -2.31 -0.78 11.60
N TRP A 131 -2.05 -2.03 11.24
CA TRP A 131 -1.15 -2.88 11.99
C TRP A 131 0.28 -2.30 12.06
N ALA A 132 0.84 -1.86 10.94
CA ALA A 132 2.21 -1.34 10.90
C ALA A 132 2.39 -0.01 11.67
N PHE A 133 1.45 0.94 11.57
CA PHE A 133 1.51 2.21 12.30
C PHE A 133 1.04 2.11 13.75
N GLU A 134 -0.07 1.41 14.01
CA GLU A 134 -0.70 1.40 15.33
C GLU A 134 -0.12 0.32 16.24
N ASP A 135 0.15 -0.89 15.72
CA ASP A 135 0.66 -2.00 16.52
C ASP A 135 2.20 -2.01 16.54
N LEU A 136 2.85 -1.86 15.38
CA LEU A 136 4.33 -1.90 15.28
C LEU A 136 5.03 -0.54 15.41
N LYS A 137 4.27 0.56 15.42
CA LYS A 137 4.80 1.94 15.58
C LYS A 137 5.86 2.32 14.55
N PHE A 138 5.74 1.86 13.31
CA PHE A 138 6.61 2.36 12.23
C PHE A 138 6.40 3.86 12.03
N HIS A 139 7.49 4.62 11.90
CA HIS A 139 7.42 6.04 11.56
C HIS A 139 7.00 6.24 10.10
N ARG A 140 7.38 5.29 9.24
CA ARG A 140 7.28 5.44 7.79
C ARG A 140 6.94 4.13 7.10
N ILE A 141 6.02 4.19 6.14
CA ILE A 141 5.67 3.07 5.27
C ILE A 141 5.79 3.50 3.82
N GLN A 142 6.47 2.69 3.01
CA GLN A 142 6.78 2.95 1.61
C GLN A 142 6.12 1.92 0.70
N ALA A 143 5.77 2.31 -0.52
CA ALA A 143 5.36 1.43 -1.60
C ALA A 143 6.26 1.65 -2.82
N ALA A 144 6.94 0.59 -3.26
CA ALA A 144 7.83 0.60 -4.42
C ALA A 144 7.10 0.07 -5.65
N LEU A 145 6.84 0.95 -6.63
CA LEU A 145 6.05 0.63 -7.81
C LEU A 145 6.94 0.47 -9.04
N MET A 146 7.11 -0.77 -9.50
CA MET A 146 7.86 -1.08 -10.71
C MET A 146 7.13 -0.56 -11.96
N ASP A 147 7.90 -0.11 -12.96
CA ASP A 147 7.38 0.37 -14.24
C ASP A 147 6.83 -0.76 -15.13
N ASP A 148 5.63 -1.22 -14.81
CA ASP A 148 4.88 -2.29 -15.49
C ASP A 148 3.39 -1.94 -15.65
N ALA A 149 2.64 -2.80 -16.34
CA ALA A 149 1.23 -2.57 -16.70
C ALA A 149 0.28 -2.35 -15.51
N GLN A 150 0.68 -2.71 -14.28
CA GLN A 150 -0.13 -2.51 -13.07
C GLN A 150 0.23 -1.23 -12.30
N LYS A 151 1.32 -0.53 -12.68
CA LYS A 151 1.84 0.65 -11.96
C LYS A 151 0.77 1.71 -11.73
N ASP A 152 0.04 2.11 -12.76
CA ASP A 152 -0.98 3.16 -12.65
C ASP A 152 -2.12 2.79 -11.69
N ARG A 153 -2.44 1.50 -11.58
CA ARG A 153 -3.47 1.02 -10.66
C ARG A 153 -2.97 1.03 -9.23
N ALA A 154 -1.74 0.57 -8.99
CA ALA A 154 -1.10 0.64 -7.68
C ALA A 154 -0.90 2.09 -7.26
N MET A 155 -0.48 2.97 -8.17
CA MET A 155 -0.33 4.41 -7.95
C MET A 155 -1.64 5.03 -7.44
N ARG A 156 -2.76 4.79 -8.12
CA ARG A 156 -4.08 5.28 -7.69
C ARG A 156 -4.52 4.72 -6.34
N LEU A 157 -4.22 3.44 -6.09
CA LEU A 157 -4.51 2.81 -4.80
C LEU A 157 -3.77 3.53 -3.67
N PHE A 158 -2.44 3.65 -3.77
CA PHE A 158 -1.62 4.22 -2.71
C PHE A 158 -1.84 5.72 -2.54
N VAL A 159 -1.93 6.49 -3.63
CA VAL A 159 -2.29 7.92 -3.56
C VAL A 159 -3.68 8.10 -2.94
N GLY A 160 -4.63 7.25 -3.28
CA GLY A 160 -5.97 7.26 -2.67
C GLY A 160 -5.98 6.93 -1.18
N GLN A 161 -5.03 6.11 -0.72
CA GLN A 161 -4.81 5.85 0.70
C GLN A 161 -4.11 7.00 1.43
N GLY A 162 -3.59 8.00 0.69
CA GLY A 162 -2.90 9.16 1.25
C GLY A 162 -1.37 9.07 1.17
N PHE A 163 -0.82 8.13 0.40
CA PHE A 163 0.62 8.12 0.12
C PHE A 163 1.00 9.29 -0.79
N ARG A 164 2.20 9.82 -0.60
CA ARG A 164 2.78 10.90 -1.40
C ARG A 164 3.90 10.42 -2.28
N HIS A 165 4.07 11.04 -3.45
CA HIS A 165 5.13 10.69 -4.37
C HIS A 165 6.46 11.36 -4.04
N GLU A 166 7.51 10.55 -3.90
CA GLU A 166 8.84 11.04 -3.53
C GLU A 166 9.83 11.05 -4.70
N GLY A 167 9.67 10.16 -5.66
CA GLY A 167 10.56 10.13 -6.81
C GLY A 167 10.55 8.81 -7.57
N THR A 168 11.27 8.80 -8.68
CA THR A 168 11.47 7.60 -9.50
C THR A 168 12.95 7.31 -9.65
N ARG A 169 13.37 6.12 -9.20
CA ARG A 169 14.72 5.60 -9.43
C ARG A 169 14.77 4.95 -10.82
N ARG A 170 15.39 5.66 -11.75
CA ARG A 170 15.57 5.20 -13.14
C ARG A 170 16.43 3.95 -13.20
N ARG A 171 15.98 2.93 -13.94
CA ARG A 171 16.70 1.66 -14.19
C ARG A 171 17.28 1.04 -12.92
N SER A 172 16.49 1.00 -11.85
CA SER A 172 16.97 0.55 -10.54
C SER A 172 16.82 -0.95 -10.32
N VAL A 173 15.97 -1.61 -11.10
CA VAL A 173 15.66 -3.03 -10.93
C VAL A 173 15.81 -3.74 -12.28
N LEU A 174 16.56 -4.85 -12.31
CA LEU A 174 16.68 -5.71 -13.49
C LEU A 174 15.62 -6.80 -13.42
N LYS A 175 14.60 -6.72 -14.27
CA LYS A 175 13.54 -7.72 -14.36
C LYS A 175 13.93 -8.84 -15.32
N PRO A 176 13.96 -10.11 -14.89
CA PRO A 176 14.20 -11.24 -15.79
C PRO A 176 13.07 -11.36 -16.82
N GLU A 177 13.41 -11.62 -18.08
CA GLU A 177 12.40 -11.88 -19.10
C GLU A 177 12.03 -13.38 -19.11
N ARG A 178 10.73 -13.72 -19.20
CA ARG A 178 10.24 -15.11 -19.16
C ARG A 178 10.84 -16.03 -20.24
N ARG A 179 11.37 -15.49 -21.34
CA ARG A 179 11.87 -16.24 -22.51
C ARG A 179 13.28 -15.87 -22.94
N GLY A 180 13.96 -14.97 -22.23
CA GLY A 180 15.22 -14.38 -22.65
C GLY A 180 16.36 -14.66 -21.68
N VAL A 181 17.59 -14.63 -22.19
CA VAL A 181 18.83 -14.64 -21.39
C VAL A 181 19.12 -13.23 -20.82
N VAL A 182 18.46 -12.19 -21.34
CA VAL A 182 18.72 -10.77 -21.01
C VAL A 182 17.53 -10.19 -20.25
N GLY A 183 17.79 -9.66 -19.05
CA GLY A 183 16.79 -8.92 -18.28
C GLY A 183 16.58 -7.49 -18.79
N VAL A 184 15.44 -6.89 -18.45
CA VAL A 184 15.10 -5.51 -18.79
C VAL A 184 15.19 -4.65 -17.53
N TRP A 185 15.98 -3.57 -17.60
CA TRP A 185 16.03 -2.57 -16.53
C TRP A 185 14.73 -1.79 -16.46
N LYS A 186 14.14 -1.72 -15.26
CA LYS A 186 12.89 -1.04 -14.97
C LYS A 186 13.11 0.12 -14.00
N ASP A 187 12.32 1.15 -14.19
CA ASP A 187 12.21 2.26 -13.26
C ASP A 187 11.35 1.84 -12.06
N VAL A 188 11.64 2.39 -10.88
CA VAL A 188 10.82 2.17 -9.68
C VAL A 188 10.41 3.51 -9.12
N THR A 189 9.10 3.73 -9.02
CA THR A 189 8.51 4.92 -8.42
C THR A 189 8.20 4.65 -6.95
N TYR A 190 8.65 5.53 -6.08
CA TYR A 190 8.48 5.41 -4.64
C TYR A 190 7.39 6.36 -4.15
N LEU A 191 6.45 5.78 -3.42
CA LEU A 191 5.44 6.48 -2.66
C LEU A 191 5.65 6.19 -1.17
N ALA A 192 5.35 7.13 -0.29
CA ALA A 192 5.43 6.89 1.15
C ALA A 192 4.33 7.60 1.93
N MET A 193 4.12 7.11 3.16
CA MET A 193 3.26 7.70 4.17
C MET A 193 4.01 7.74 5.51
N LEU A 194 3.86 8.85 6.23
CA LEU A 194 4.38 9.03 7.59
C LEU A 194 3.32 8.74 8.65
N ASP A 195 3.77 8.40 9.85
CA ASP A 195 2.92 8.18 11.04
C ASP A 195 2.04 9.40 11.39
N THR A 196 2.55 10.61 11.22
CA THR A 196 1.83 11.87 11.43
C THR A 196 0.68 12.03 10.43
N GLU A 197 0.89 11.62 9.19
CA GLU A 197 -0.14 11.64 8.14
C GLU A 197 -1.21 10.58 8.42
N TRP A 198 -0.78 9.40 8.89
CA TRP A 198 -1.70 8.35 9.35
C TRP A 198 -2.55 8.82 10.53
N ALA A 199 -1.94 9.47 11.53
CA ALA A 199 -2.65 10.00 12.70
C ALA A 199 -3.67 11.08 12.31
N LEU A 200 -3.31 11.94 11.36
CA LEU A 200 -4.15 13.03 10.86
C LEU A 200 -5.09 12.63 9.73
N ARG A 201 -5.10 11.35 9.30
CA ARG A 201 -5.85 10.90 8.11
C ARG A 201 -7.32 11.26 8.14
N ASN A 202 -7.98 11.27 9.30
CA ASN A 202 -9.40 11.65 9.38
C ASN A 202 -9.63 13.14 9.13
N MET A 203 -8.64 13.99 9.43
CA MET A 203 -8.68 15.43 9.13
C MET A 203 -8.20 15.71 7.69
N LEU A 204 -7.21 14.96 7.22
CA LEU A 204 -6.63 15.07 5.87
C LEU A 204 -7.44 14.34 4.79
N LYS A 205 -8.43 13.53 5.18
CA LYS A 205 -9.28 12.76 4.28
C LYS A 205 -9.90 13.71 3.25
N HIS A 206 -9.52 13.52 1.99
CA HIS A 206 -10.04 14.33 0.90
C HIS A 206 -11.56 14.14 0.81
N LYS A 207 -12.32 15.23 0.97
CA LYS A 207 -13.74 15.27 0.65
C LYS A 207 -13.90 15.45 -0.86
N GLY A 208 -13.89 14.36 -1.61
CA GLY A 208 -13.94 14.42 -3.08
C GLY A 208 -13.60 13.09 -3.75
N PRO A 209 -13.50 13.08 -5.10
CA PRO A 209 -12.97 11.94 -5.84
C PRO A 209 -11.56 11.57 -5.37
N VAL A 210 -11.19 10.30 -5.51
CA VAL A 210 -9.83 9.82 -5.19
C VAL A 210 -8.82 10.65 -5.99
N PRO A 211 -7.84 11.31 -5.34
CA PRO A 211 -6.89 12.17 -6.03
C PRO A 211 -6.03 11.36 -7.00
N THR A 212 -5.75 11.94 -8.17
CA THR A 212 -4.70 11.42 -9.04
C THR A 212 -3.32 11.79 -8.49
N LEU A 213 -2.28 11.16 -9.04
CA LEU A 213 -0.89 11.55 -8.74
C LEU A 213 -0.65 13.04 -9.02
N TRP A 214 -1.21 13.57 -10.12
CA TRP A 214 -1.06 14.98 -10.46
C TRP A 214 -1.78 15.89 -9.47
N ASP A 215 -2.98 15.51 -9.01
CA ASP A 215 -3.70 16.28 -7.99
C ASP A 215 -2.88 16.36 -6.70
N GLU A 216 -2.28 15.24 -6.27
CA GLU A 216 -1.38 15.20 -5.11
C GLU A 216 -0.16 16.11 -5.31
N MET A 217 0.53 15.98 -6.44
CA MET A 217 1.72 16.78 -6.73
C MET A 217 1.41 18.29 -6.79
N PHE A 218 0.30 18.68 -7.42
CA PHE A 218 -0.10 20.08 -7.51
C PHE A 218 -0.53 20.64 -6.16
N ALA A 219 -1.28 19.87 -5.37
CA ALA A 219 -1.67 20.27 -4.02
C ALA A 219 -0.43 20.47 -3.13
N ARG A 220 0.52 19.53 -3.17
CA ARG A 220 1.78 19.64 -2.41
C ARG A 220 2.58 20.86 -2.82
N HIS A 221 2.77 21.08 -4.12
CA HIS A 221 3.51 22.24 -4.63
C HIS A 221 2.85 23.58 -4.26
N ALA A 222 1.51 23.62 -4.19
CA ALA A 222 0.79 24.78 -3.71
C ALA A 222 1.05 25.03 -2.22
N THR A 223 1.00 24.00 -1.38
CA THR A 223 1.33 24.10 0.06
C THR A 223 2.77 24.55 0.29
N GLU A 224 3.74 23.94 -0.40
CA GLU A 224 5.16 24.32 -0.32
C GLU A 224 5.36 25.80 -0.69
N ARG A 225 4.65 26.29 -1.73
CA ARG A 225 4.68 27.70 -2.11
C ARG A 225 4.09 28.62 -1.04
N GLU A 226 2.97 28.26 -0.43
CA GLU A 226 2.38 29.05 0.66
C GLU A 226 3.30 29.10 1.89
N GLU A 227 3.95 27.98 2.21
CA GLU A 227 4.93 27.92 3.30
C GLU A 227 6.15 28.80 3.02
N MET A 228 6.66 28.78 1.79
CA MET A 228 7.72 29.70 1.36
C MET A 228 7.29 31.17 1.49
N VAL A 229 6.07 31.51 1.05
CA VAL A 229 5.54 32.88 1.19
C VAL A 229 5.42 33.28 2.66
N LYS A 230 4.86 32.42 3.53
CA LYS A 230 4.76 32.69 4.97
C LYS A 230 6.14 32.83 5.61
N TRP A 231 7.11 32.02 5.18
CA TRP A 231 8.49 32.12 5.64
C TRP A 231 9.11 33.45 5.21
N ASP A 232 8.92 33.86 3.96
CA ASP A 232 9.37 35.16 3.44
C ASP A 232 8.71 36.32 4.20
N GLU A 233 7.41 36.31 4.45
CA GLU A 233 6.74 37.36 5.22
C GLU A 233 7.28 37.49 6.65
N LYS A 234 7.64 36.35 7.26
CA LYS A 234 8.16 36.28 8.62
C LYS A 234 9.63 36.70 8.72
N HIS A 235 10.46 36.35 7.73
CA HIS A 235 11.92 36.55 7.77
C HIS A 235 12.39 37.72 6.91
N ASN A 236 11.60 38.16 5.94
CA ASN A 236 11.91 39.23 5.00
C ASN A 236 11.06 40.48 5.30
N ARG A 237 11.52 41.26 6.28
CA ARG A 237 11.17 42.70 6.42
C ARG A 237 11.90 43.58 5.37
N VAL A 238 12.35 43.00 4.25
CA VAL A 238 13.25 43.64 3.29
C VAL A 238 12.46 44.24 2.13
N ARG A 239 12.75 45.52 1.85
CA ARG A 239 12.10 46.43 0.89
C ARG A 239 11.65 45.73 -0.40
N LYS A 240 10.33 45.74 -0.66
CA LYS A 240 9.79 45.64 -2.01
C LYS A 240 10.35 46.78 -2.84
N VAL A 241 11.33 46.52 -3.71
CA VAL A 241 11.68 47.45 -4.80
C VAL A 241 10.63 47.27 -5.89
N SER A 242 9.97 48.36 -6.27
CA SER A 242 8.94 48.36 -7.31
C SER A 242 9.57 47.99 -8.65
N SER A 243 9.38 46.75 -9.08
CA SER A 243 9.81 46.29 -10.39
C SER A 243 8.79 46.75 -11.43
N THR A 244 8.89 48.01 -11.82
CA THR A 244 8.25 48.59 -13.03
C THR A 244 9.30 49.38 -13.79
N GLU A 245 10.26 48.69 -14.40
CA GLU A 245 10.93 49.19 -15.59
C GLU A 245 10.57 48.25 -16.74
N THR A 246 9.47 48.57 -17.40
CA THR A 246 9.20 48.08 -18.74
C THR A 246 10.15 48.85 -19.66
N LEU A 247 11.23 48.20 -20.11
CA LEU A 247 12.08 48.73 -21.17
C LEU A 247 11.21 48.98 -22.41
N ARG A 248 11.21 50.23 -22.86
CA ARG A 248 10.45 50.73 -24.01
C ARG A 248 11.25 50.60 -25.30
#